data_AF-A0A7S3SQ09-F1
#
_entry.id   AF-A0A7S3SQ09-F1
#
_cell.length_a   1.000
_cell.length_b   1.000
_cell.length_c   1.000
_cell.angle_alpha   90.00
_cell.angle_beta   90.00
_cell.angle_gamma   90.00
#
_symmetry.space_group_name_H-M   'P 1'
#
loop_
_entity.id
_entity.type
_entity.pdbx_description
1 polymer ?
#
loop_
_entity_poly.entity_id
_entity_poly.type
_entity_poly.pdbx_seq_one_letter_code
_entity_poly.pdbx_strand_id
1 'polypeptide(L)'
;ADTSLDTYRWGRGSYANKWYTIWAAYAASKGWIDVHRRVNGDSARTGFSRIDQAHKVSTRIDQIYAPAYGSIWRWHSISTDPALCTSSDHYPVVAQLETAPKRDPTAVEANIDRSLFDDYSAWKRVETMLEHVYATTPPSMYGEGYTFAVFQEAIAHEFRELTSHKRRSRHPTAMLRAELRKRHAEFEKDPSDGFQARRVATVRDRLRKAESERKRSRDQLARIEQRSERQTKSFFRHYKSKHSNTDIPTLSKTPDWEQHPDVKEGEATDTNEVLAEATSYHSHLSQPKPSDPEQAKVCLDALRKRTISKRQRESLEGKITLDEVIAAIRSMKDDKAA
;
A
#
# COMPACT_ATOMS: atom_id res chain seq x y z
N ALA A 1 23.24 -5.84 -15.26
CA ALA A 1 24.26 -5.37 -14.29
C ALA A 1 25.62 -5.88 -14.75
N ASP A 2 26.63 -5.00 -14.80
CA ASP A 2 27.99 -5.36 -15.22
C ASP A 2 28.74 -6.06 -14.06
N THR A 3 28.72 -7.39 -14.08
CA THR A 3 29.33 -8.23 -13.02
C THR A 3 30.86 -8.15 -12.98
N SER A 4 31.50 -7.51 -13.97
CA SER A 4 32.96 -7.30 -13.97
C SER A 4 33.42 -6.38 -12.83
N LEU A 5 32.53 -5.50 -12.36
CA LEU A 5 32.80 -4.59 -11.24
C LEU A 5 32.79 -5.28 -9.87
N ASP A 6 32.24 -6.50 -9.80
CA ASP A 6 32.12 -7.27 -8.55
C ASP A 6 33.34 -8.10 -8.23
N THR A 7 34.38 -7.96 -9.06
CA THR A 7 35.67 -8.59 -8.84
C THR A 7 36.78 -7.59 -9.10
N TYR A 8 37.79 -7.64 -8.25
CA TYR A 8 39.02 -6.89 -8.40
C TYR A 8 40.22 -7.80 -8.12
N ARG A 9 41.21 -7.78 -9.00
CA ARG A 9 42.47 -8.54 -8.83
C ARG A 9 43.62 -7.55 -8.77
N TRP A 10 44.48 -7.68 -7.76
CA TRP A 10 45.63 -6.78 -7.59
C TRP A 10 46.76 -7.26 -8.50
N GLY A 11 46.72 -6.85 -9.77
CA GLY A 11 47.71 -7.23 -10.80
C GLY A 11 47.09 -7.52 -12.16
N ARG A 12 47.88 -8.11 -13.08
CA ARG A 12 47.42 -8.49 -14.42
C ARG A 12 46.68 -9.83 -14.39
N GLY A 13 45.46 -9.85 -14.93
CA GLY A 13 44.65 -11.06 -15.15
C GLY A 13 43.18 -10.87 -14.76
N SER A 14 42.30 -11.70 -15.33
CA SER A 14 40.88 -11.76 -14.96
C SER A 14 40.66 -12.81 -13.86
N TYR A 15 39.59 -12.66 -13.10
CA TYR A 15 39.05 -13.69 -12.22
C TYR A 15 37.64 -14.00 -12.68
N ALA A 16 37.39 -15.25 -13.06
CA ALA A 16 36.14 -15.66 -13.70
C ALA A 16 35.12 -16.08 -12.64
N ASN A 17 34.24 -15.15 -12.23
CA ASN A 17 33.15 -15.46 -11.32
C ASN A 17 31.91 -15.97 -12.07
N LYS A 18 32.05 -17.15 -12.71
CA LYS A 18 31.04 -17.72 -13.62
C LYS A 18 29.67 -17.89 -12.96
N TRP A 19 29.65 -18.41 -11.73
CA TRP A 19 28.42 -18.71 -11.01
C TRP A 19 27.67 -17.44 -10.59
N TYR A 20 28.41 -16.40 -10.20
CA TYR A 20 27.82 -15.12 -9.88
C TYR A 20 27.13 -14.48 -11.09
N THR A 21 27.77 -14.51 -12.27
CA THR A 21 27.14 -13.98 -13.50
C THR A 21 25.85 -14.71 -13.85
N ILE A 22 25.80 -16.03 -13.65
CA ILE A 22 24.58 -16.83 -13.83
C ILE A 22 23.49 -16.41 -12.82
N TRP A 23 23.85 -16.25 -11.55
CA TRP A 23 22.92 -15.82 -10.51
C TRP A 23 22.36 -14.41 -10.77
N ALA A 24 23.21 -13.44 -11.13
CA ALA A 24 22.79 -12.07 -11.41
C ALA A 24 21.80 -12.02 -12.59
N ALA A 25 22.04 -12.82 -13.64
CA ALA A 25 21.11 -12.95 -14.77
C ALA A 25 19.78 -13.57 -14.34
N TYR A 26 19.81 -14.60 -13.48
CA TYR A 26 18.61 -15.21 -12.93
C TYR A 26 17.81 -14.22 -12.07
N ALA A 27 18.46 -13.50 -11.15
CA ALA A 27 17.81 -12.51 -10.30
C ALA A 27 17.15 -11.40 -11.13
N ALA A 28 17.85 -10.88 -12.15
CA ALA A 28 17.30 -9.90 -13.09
C ALA A 28 16.07 -10.45 -13.84
N SER A 29 16.08 -11.73 -14.25
CA SER A 29 14.93 -12.38 -14.89
C SER A 29 13.69 -12.45 -13.99
N LYS A 30 13.89 -12.42 -12.67
CA LYS A 30 12.81 -12.36 -11.66
C LYS A 30 12.40 -10.93 -11.29
N GLY A 31 12.98 -9.93 -11.96
CA GLY A 31 12.73 -8.52 -11.66
C GLY A 31 13.37 -8.07 -10.35
N TRP A 32 14.42 -8.75 -9.89
CA TRP A 32 15.20 -8.32 -8.74
C TRP A 32 16.42 -7.54 -9.19
N ILE A 33 16.73 -6.49 -8.43
CA ILE A 33 17.91 -5.66 -8.59
C ILE A 33 18.85 -5.86 -7.42
N ASP A 34 20.12 -5.65 -7.69
CA ASP A 34 21.20 -5.63 -6.72
C ASP A 34 21.11 -4.35 -5.90
N VAL A 35 20.84 -4.50 -4.61
CA VAL A 35 20.65 -3.38 -3.68
C VAL A 35 21.91 -2.52 -3.57
N HIS A 36 23.09 -3.14 -3.65
CA HIS A 36 24.36 -2.41 -3.58
C HIS A 36 24.48 -1.38 -4.71
N ARG A 37 24.24 -1.80 -5.95
CA ARG A 37 24.26 -0.90 -7.11
C ARG A 37 23.13 0.12 -7.07
N ARG A 38 21.95 -0.27 -6.56
CA ARG A 38 20.82 0.66 -6.41
C ARG A 38 21.13 1.84 -5.49
N VAL A 39 21.89 1.59 -4.42
CA VAL A 39 22.24 2.58 -3.39
C VAL A 39 23.53 3.33 -3.74
N ASN A 40 24.58 2.61 -4.15
CA ASN A 40 25.91 3.17 -4.34
C ASN A 40 26.20 3.59 -5.80
N GLY A 41 25.29 3.28 -6.74
CA GLY A 41 25.43 3.53 -8.18
C GLY A 41 25.85 2.29 -8.98
N ASP A 42 25.45 2.23 -10.24
CA ASP A 42 25.67 1.06 -11.11
C ASP A 42 27.14 0.78 -11.40
N SER A 43 27.99 1.81 -11.34
CA SER A 43 29.44 1.74 -11.56
C SER A 43 30.24 1.59 -10.27
N ALA A 44 29.58 1.46 -9.10
CA ALA A 44 30.26 1.37 -7.82
C ALA A 44 31.13 0.11 -7.73
N ARG A 45 32.42 0.32 -7.50
CA ARG A 45 33.42 -0.74 -7.32
C ARG A 45 33.85 -0.84 -5.85
N THR A 46 32.87 -1.02 -4.98
CA THR A 46 33.00 -1.03 -3.52
C THR A 46 32.19 -2.18 -2.91
N GLY A 47 32.21 -2.32 -1.57
CA GLY A 47 31.41 -3.32 -0.88
C GLY A 47 31.86 -4.77 -1.09
N PHE A 48 33.16 -4.99 -1.30
CA PHE A 48 33.72 -6.35 -1.41
C PHE A 48 33.49 -7.12 -0.12
N SER A 49 32.77 -8.23 -0.22
CA SER A 49 32.41 -9.08 0.90
C SER A 49 33.45 -10.17 1.15
N ARG A 50 34.42 -10.39 0.25
CA ARG A 50 35.54 -11.31 0.45
C ARG A 50 36.83 -10.67 -0.07
N ILE A 51 37.88 -10.69 0.74
CA ILE A 51 39.22 -10.22 0.36
C ILE A 51 40.22 -11.35 0.59
N ASP A 52 40.69 -11.94 -0.50
CA ASP A 52 41.70 -12.98 -0.52
C ASP A 52 43.07 -12.36 -0.78
N GLN A 53 43.80 -12.06 0.29
CA GLN A 53 45.13 -11.45 0.20
C GLN A 53 46.17 -12.39 -0.44
N ALA A 54 46.05 -13.70 -0.19
CA ALA A 54 46.97 -14.71 -0.72
C ALA A 54 46.90 -14.78 -2.24
N HIS A 55 45.69 -14.74 -2.79
CA HIS A 55 45.45 -14.76 -4.24
C HIS A 55 45.34 -13.36 -4.86
N LYS A 56 45.41 -12.31 -4.04
CA LYS A 56 45.29 -10.89 -4.42
C LYS A 56 43.97 -10.61 -5.16
N VAL A 57 42.87 -11.13 -4.64
CA VAL A 57 41.54 -11.02 -5.26
C VAL A 57 40.52 -10.52 -4.23
N SER A 58 39.73 -9.53 -4.61
CA SER A 58 38.56 -9.05 -3.86
C SER A 58 37.30 -9.35 -4.67
N THR A 59 36.28 -9.91 -4.03
CA THR A 59 35.02 -10.28 -4.68
C THR A 59 33.82 -9.82 -3.85
N ARG A 60 32.78 -9.32 -4.52
CA ARG A 60 31.48 -9.02 -3.92
C ARG A 60 30.51 -10.14 -4.28
N ILE A 61 30.53 -11.20 -3.50
CA ILE A 61 29.75 -12.42 -3.75
C ILE A 61 28.58 -12.59 -2.79
N ASP A 62 28.62 -11.90 -1.65
CA ASP A 62 27.49 -11.77 -0.74
C ASP A 62 26.74 -10.51 -1.13
N GLN A 63 25.48 -10.67 -1.54
CA GLN A 63 24.70 -9.58 -2.11
C GLN A 63 23.26 -9.66 -1.65
N ILE A 64 22.66 -8.49 -1.46
CA ILE A 64 21.24 -8.37 -1.16
C ILE A 64 20.53 -8.00 -2.46
N TYR A 65 19.53 -8.80 -2.82
CA TYR A 65 18.65 -8.54 -3.96
C TYR A 65 17.27 -8.14 -3.47
N ALA A 66 16.67 -7.15 -4.13
CA ALA A 66 15.32 -6.70 -3.84
C ALA A 66 14.52 -6.50 -5.14
N PRO A 67 13.18 -6.55 -5.13
CA PRO A 67 12.38 -6.21 -6.31
C PRO A 67 12.74 -4.82 -6.86
N ALA A 68 12.92 -4.72 -8.18
CA ALA A 68 13.24 -3.47 -8.89
C ALA A 68 12.24 -2.35 -8.60
N TYR A 69 10.97 -2.74 -8.48
CA TYR A 69 9.85 -1.85 -8.24
C TYR A 69 9.00 -2.38 -7.10
N GLY A 70 8.51 -1.48 -6.25
CA GLY A 70 7.66 -1.84 -5.12
C GLY A 70 8.35 -2.71 -4.08
N SER A 71 9.68 -2.56 -3.91
CA SER A 71 10.38 -3.05 -2.72
C SER A 71 9.67 -2.50 -1.49
N ILE A 72 9.41 -3.39 -0.53
CA ILE A 72 8.77 -3.07 0.75
C ILE A 72 9.75 -2.28 1.63
N TRP A 73 11.04 -2.42 1.32
CA TRP A 73 12.16 -1.83 2.00
C TRP A 73 12.69 -0.64 1.19
N ARG A 74 12.86 0.50 1.85
CA ARG A 74 13.65 1.62 1.35
C ARG A 74 15.08 1.44 1.85
N TRP A 75 16.03 1.30 0.94
CA TRP A 75 17.42 1.03 1.27
C TRP A 75 18.15 2.37 1.43
N HIS A 76 18.62 2.69 2.63
CA HIS A 76 19.30 3.95 2.93
C HIS A 76 20.79 3.85 2.66
N SER A 77 21.42 2.79 3.17
CA SER A 77 22.83 2.50 2.96
C SER A 77 23.05 0.99 2.86
N ILE A 78 24.13 0.59 2.17
CA ILE A 78 24.60 -0.79 2.14
C ILE A 78 26.11 -0.79 1.97
N SER A 79 26.79 -1.53 2.84
CA SER A 79 28.25 -1.61 2.90
C SER A 79 28.69 -2.94 3.47
N THR A 80 30.00 -3.17 3.53
CA THR A 80 30.58 -4.29 4.26
C THR A 80 31.19 -3.80 5.56
N ASP A 81 31.00 -4.56 6.64
CA ASP A 81 31.54 -4.22 7.97
C ASP A 81 32.45 -5.36 8.48
N PRO A 82 33.78 -5.24 8.31
CA PRO A 82 34.72 -6.26 8.74
C PRO A 82 34.80 -6.42 10.27
N ALA A 83 34.32 -5.44 11.04
CA ALA A 83 34.38 -5.51 12.50
C ALA A 83 33.34 -6.48 13.08
N LEU A 84 32.27 -6.78 12.34
CA LEU A 84 31.17 -7.64 12.82
C LEU A 84 31.45 -9.14 12.75
N CYS A 85 32.43 -9.58 11.95
CA CYS A 85 32.83 -10.97 11.87
C CYS A 85 34.32 -11.07 11.53
N THR A 86 35.10 -11.61 12.46
CA THR A 86 36.55 -11.79 12.30
C THR A 86 36.97 -13.24 12.05
N SER A 87 36.03 -14.18 12.15
CA SER A 87 36.28 -15.63 12.05
C SER A 87 36.01 -16.23 10.67
N SER A 88 35.63 -15.40 9.69
CA SER A 88 35.34 -15.81 8.31
C SER A 88 36.27 -15.07 7.35
N ASP A 89 36.54 -15.67 6.18
CA ASP A 89 37.16 -14.98 5.06
C ASP A 89 36.19 -14.02 4.33
N HIS A 90 34.92 -13.96 4.78
CA HIS A 90 33.90 -13.03 4.32
C HIS A 90 33.59 -11.94 5.36
N TYR A 91 33.43 -10.72 4.88
CA TYR A 91 32.89 -9.58 5.61
C TYR A 91 31.36 -9.53 5.51
N PRO A 92 30.66 -9.37 6.65
CA PRO A 92 29.22 -9.15 6.68
C PRO A 92 28.79 -8.00 5.79
N VAL A 93 27.75 -8.22 4.98
CA VAL A 93 27.06 -7.18 4.21
C VAL A 93 25.98 -6.59 5.10
N VAL A 94 26.14 -5.32 5.44
CA VAL A 94 25.23 -4.58 6.32
C VAL A 94 24.44 -3.61 5.47
N ALA A 95 23.11 -3.70 5.54
CA ALA A 95 22.22 -2.75 4.91
C ALA A 95 21.34 -2.07 5.96
N GLN A 96 21.21 -0.76 5.84
CA GLN A 96 20.28 0.02 6.63
C GLN A 96 19.01 0.25 5.83
N LEU A 97 17.89 -0.08 6.47
CA LEU A 97 16.56 0.10 5.93
C LEU A 97 15.94 1.34 6.53
N GLU A 98 15.46 2.23 5.68
CA GLU A 98 14.56 3.28 6.11
C GLU A 98 13.18 2.67 6.30
N THR A 99 12.76 2.57 7.55
CA THR A 99 11.37 2.27 7.90
C THR A 99 10.70 3.59 8.20
N ALA A 100 9.48 3.77 7.70
CA ALA A 100 8.68 4.87 8.18
C ALA A 100 8.56 4.72 9.69
N PRO A 101 8.92 5.75 10.47
CA PRO A 101 8.68 5.69 11.90
C PRO A 101 7.21 5.37 12.05
N LYS A 102 6.92 4.32 12.82
CA LYS A 102 5.55 3.87 13.04
C LYS A 102 4.81 5.04 13.69
N ARG A 103 4.10 5.83 12.87
CA ARG A 103 3.31 6.93 13.38
C ARG A 103 2.08 6.30 14.01
N ASP A 104 1.98 6.41 15.32
CA ASP A 104 0.72 6.10 15.97
C ASP A 104 -0.37 6.96 15.32
N PRO A 105 -1.54 6.37 14.98
CA PRO A 105 -2.64 7.15 14.44
C PRO A 105 -2.88 8.34 15.36
N THR A 106 -3.07 9.54 14.80
CA THR A 106 -3.43 10.70 15.61
C THR A 106 -4.67 10.35 16.44
N ALA A 107 -4.87 10.98 17.60
CA ALA A 107 -6.04 10.72 18.43
C ALA A 107 -7.36 10.85 17.62
N VAL A 108 -7.37 11.69 16.57
CA VAL A 108 -8.48 11.84 15.62
C VAL A 108 -8.62 10.62 14.71
N GLU A 109 -7.54 10.15 14.08
CA GLU A 109 -7.55 8.98 13.20
C GLU A 109 -7.77 7.66 13.94
N ALA A 110 -7.28 7.54 15.17
CA ALA A 110 -7.56 6.40 16.06
C ALA A 110 -9.06 6.32 16.41
N ASN A 111 -9.75 7.46 16.41
CA ASN A 111 -11.16 7.56 16.74
C ASN A 111 -12.11 7.39 15.54
N ILE A 112 -11.65 7.54 14.31
CA ILE A 112 -12.48 7.37 13.11
C ILE A 112 -12.28 5.96 12.51
N ASP A 113 -13.37 5.19 12.37
CA ASP A 113 -13.34 3.88 11.71
C ASP A 113 -13.11 4.07 10.22
N ARG A 114 -11.90 3.72 9.75
CA ARG A 114 -11.47 3.88 8.35
C ARG A 114 -12.40 3.23 7.34
N SER A 115 -13.20 2.23 7.73
CA SER A 115 -14.17 1.63 6.81
C SER A 115 -15.35 2.54 6.45
N LEU A 116 -15.51 3.69 7.13
CA LEU A 116 -16.47 4.73 6.74
C LEU A 116 -16.06 5.46 5.46
N PHE A 117 -14.76 5.55 5.14
CA PHE A 117 -14.32 6.09 3.84
C PHE A 117 -14.78 5.23 2.66
N ASP A 118 -15.21 4.00 2.92
CA ASP A 118 -15.78 3.10 1.92
C ASP A 118 -17.32 3.06 1.94
N ASP A 119 -17.96 3.85 2.81
CA ASP A 119 -19.41 3.90 2.97
C ASP A 119 -20.02 5.07 2.16
N TYR A 120 -20.85 4.75 1.16
CA TYR A 120 -21.50 5.76 0.31
C TYR A 120 -22.45 6.66 1.11
N SER A 121 -23.14 6.11 2.11
CA SER A 121 -24.05 6.89 2.93
C SER A 121 -23.31 7.95 3.73
N ALA A 122 -22.07 7.66 4.15
CA ALA A 122 -21.18 8.62 4.79
C ALA A 122 -20.76 9.73 3.79
N TRP A 123 -20.42 9.38 2.54
CA TRP A 123 -20.06 10.38 1.52
C TRP A 123 -21.22 11.26 1.06
N LYS A 124 -22.44 10.73 0.95
CA LYS A 124 -23.62 11.55 0.63
C LYS A 124 -23.88 12.60 1.72
N ARG A 125 -23.60 12.26 2.98
CA ARG A 125 -23.62 13.23 4.09
C ARG A 125 -22.52 14.28 3.93
N VAL A 126 -21.31 13.87 3.54
CA VAL A 126 -20.20 14.82 3.25
C VAL A 126 -20.58 15.81 2.14
N GLU A 127 -21.18 15.35 1.04
CA GLU A 127 -21.66 16.26 -0.04
C GLU A 127 -22.67 17.26 0.50
N THR A 128 -23.68 16.78 1.24
CA THR A 128 -24.69 17.64 1.86
C THR A 128 -24.07 18.66 2.82
N MET A 129 -23.06 18.25 3.59
CA MET A 129 -22.33 19.12 4.51
C MET A 129 -21.47 20.13 3.77
N LEU A 130 -20.86 19.76 2.65
CA LEU A 130 -20.08 20.67 1.80
C LEU A 130 -20.99 21.78 1.29
N GLU A 131 -22.12 21.41 0.68
CA GLU A 131 -23.12 22.35 0.18
C GLU A 131 -23.62 23.29 1.30
N HIS A 132 -23.94 22.73 2.46
CA HIS A 132 -24.42 23.50 3.60
C HIS A 132 -23.36 24.47 4.15
N VAL A 133 -22.11 24.02 4.31
CA VAL A 133 -21.03 24.87 4.82
C VAL A 133 -20.69 25.98 3.82
N TYR A 134 -20.63 25.68 2.52
CA TYR A 134 -20.35 26.70 1.50
C TYR A 134 -21.52 27.67 1.29
N ALA A 135 -22.75 27.29 1.61
CA ALA A 135 -23.89 28.20 1.62
C ALA A 135 -23.92 29.11 2.86
N THR A 136 -23.58 28.58 4.04
CA THR A 136 -23.65 29.31 5.33
C THR A 136 -22.38 30.12 5.63
N THR A 137 -21.24 29.66 5.14
CA THR A 137 -19.93 30.29 5.31
C THR A 137 -19.30 30.52 3.92
N PRO A 138 -19.90 31.34 3.04
CA PRO A 138 -19.44 31.44 1.66
C PRO A 138 -18.02 32.04 1.55
N PRO A 139 -17.16 31.51 0.66
CA PRO A 139 -15.81 32.01 0.48
C PRO A 139 -15.73 33.49 0.10
N SER A 140 -16.77 34.03 -0.56
CA SER A 140 -16.85 35.46 -0.91
C SER A 140 -16.89 36.39 0.30
N MET A 141 -17.31 35.89 1.47
CA MET A 141 -17.41 36.66 2.71
C MET A 141 -16.31 36.29 3.71
N TYR A 142 -15.93 35.02 3.78
CA TYR A 142 -15.02 34.51 4.82
C TYR A 142 -13.65 34.06 4.29
N GLY A 143 -13.48 33.99 2.97
CA GLY A 143 -12.28 33.46 2.33
C GLY A 143 -12.27 31.92 2.28
N GLU A 144 -11.72 31.37 1.20
CA GLU A 144 -11.71 29.93 0.92
C GLU A 144 -11.09 29.10 2.06
N GLY A 145 -9.98 29.59 2.63
CA GLY A 145 -9.28 28.88 3.70
C GLY A 145 -10.11 28.72 4.97
N TYR A 146 -10.88 29.74 5.35
CA TYR A 146 -11.76 29.67 6.52
C TYR A 146 -12.95 28.75 6.27
N THR A 147 -13.64 28.92 5.13
CA THR A 147 -14.76 28.06 4.74
C THR A 147 -14.36 26.59 4.70
N PHE A 148 -13.20 26.29 4.13
CA PHE A 148 -12.67 24.94 4.06
C PHE A 148 -12.32 24.37 5.43
N ALA A 149 -11.74 25.17 6.34
CA ALA A 149 -11.46 24.74 7.72
C ALA A 149 -12.75 24.37 8.48
N VAL A 150 -13.80 25.18 8.35
CA VAL A 150 -15.13 24.88 8.94
C VAL A 150 -15.69 23.57 8.38
N PHE A 151 -15.56 23.34 7.07
CA PHE A 151 -15.98 22.10 6.45
C PHE A 151 -15.19 20.89 6.96
N GLN A 152 -13.87 21.01 7.13
CA GLN A 152 -13.03 19.95 7.67
C GLN A 152 -13.43 19.57 9.11
N GLU A 153 -13.70 20.54 9.97
CA GLU A 153 -14.17 20.28 11.34
C GLU A 153 -15.53 19.60 11.35
N ALA A 154 -16.46 20.05 10.50
CA ALA A 154 -17.79 19.46 10.38
C ALA A 154 -17.70 17.97 9.99
N ILE A 155 -16.95 17.62 8.93
CA ILE A 155 -16.76 16.23 8.50
C ILE A 155 -16.12 15.40 9.62
N ALA A 156 -15.09 15.93 10.28
CA ALA A 156 -14.41 15.21 11.35
C ALA A 156 -15.38 14.86 12.49
N HIS A 157 -16.29 15.76 12.85
CA HIS A 157 -17.34 15.50 13.84
C HIS A 157 -18.30 14.39 13.36
N GLU A 158 -18.86 14.50 12.16
CA GLU A 158 -19.79 13.50 11.61
C GLU A 158 -19.17 12.09 11.56
N PHE A 159 -17.91 11.98 11.13
CA PHE A 159 -17.23 10.70 11.02
C PHE A 159 -16.92 10.08 12.40
N ARG A 160 -16.69 10.90 13.43
CA ARG A 160 -16.56 10.43 14.82
C ARG A 160 -17.89 9.91 15.36
N GLU A 161 -19.00 10.58 15.05
CA GLU A 161 -20.34 10.14 15.44
C GLU A 161 -20.74 8.84 14.75
N LEU A 162 -20.56 8.74 13.43
CA LEU A 162 -20.78 7.50 12.67
C LEU A 162 -19.91 6.35 13.20
N THR A 163 -18.66 6.65 13.57
CA THR A 163 -17.77 5.66 14.18
C THR A 163 -18.28 5.22 15.54
N SER A 164 -18.70 6.15 16.39
CA SER A 164 -19.26 5.87 17.70
C SER A 164 -20.52 5.03 17.59
N HIS A 165 -21.43 5.37 16.68
CA HIS A 165 -22.61 4.57 16.37
C HIS A 165 -22.25 3.14 15.94
N LYS A 166 -21.26 3.00 15.05
CA LYS A 166 -20.77 1.70 14.58
C LYS A 166 -20.07 0.88 15.67
N ARG A 167 -19.38 1.53 16.61
CA ARG A 167 -18.78 0.89 17.79
C ARG A 167 -19.87 0.42 18.75
N ARG A 168 -20.89 1.26 19.01
CA ARG A 168 -22.06 0.88 19.83
C ARG A 168 -22.84 -0.28 19.20
N SER A 169 -23.01 -0.32 17.89
CA SER A 169 -23.68 -1.44 17.20
C SER A 169 -22.85 -2.74 17.20
N ARG A 170 -21.52 -2.67 17.37
CA ARG A 170 -20.66 -3.86 17.60
C ARG A 170 -20.81 -4.45 19.00
N HIS A 171 -21.16 -3.62 19.98
CA HIS A 171 -21.15 -3.99 21.38
C HIS A 171 -22.07 -5.18 21.72
N PRO A 172 -23.34 -5.23 21.26
CA PRO A 172 -24.20 -6.39 21.50
C PRO A 172 -23.62 -7.70 20.94
N THR A 173 -23.08 -7.69 19.72
CA THR A 173 -22.45 -8.87 19.11
C THR A 173 -21.20 -9.31 19.88
N ALA A 174 -20.38 -8.36 20.35
CA ALA A 174 -19.20 -8.64 21.15
C ALA A 174 -19.56 -9.28 22.50
N MET A 175 -20.58 -8.77 23.19
CA MET A 175 -21.10 -9.35 24.43
C MET A 175 -21.67 -10.75 24.20
N LEU A 176 -22.48 -10.95 23.15
CA LEU A 176 -23.05 -12.26 22.83
C LEU A 176 -21.96 -13.30 22.49
N ARG A 177 -20.88 -12.89 21.82
CA ARG A 177 -19.72 -13.78 21.58
C ARG A 177 -18.97 -14.13 22.87
N ALA A 178 -18.80 -13.16 23.77
CA ALA A 178 -18.17 -13.42 25.06
C ALA A 178 -19.01 -14.38 25.93
N GLU A 179 -20.32 -14.15 25.99
CA GLU A 179 -21.27 -15.02 26.69
C GLU A 179 -21.30 -16.42 26.07
N LEU A 180 -21.30 -16.53 24.73
CA LEU A 180 -21.27 -17.82 24.05
C LEU A 180 -20.02 -18.63 24.41
N ARG A 181 -18.84 -17.99 24.45
CA ARG A 181 -17.59 -18.66 24.87
C ARG A 181 -17.66 -19.15 26.31
N LYS A 182 -18.17 -18.31 27.23
CA LYS A 182 -18.34 -18.67 28.63
C LYS A 182 -19.25 -19.88 28.79
N ARG A 183 -20.42 -19.87 28.14
CA ARG A 183 -21.39 -20.98 28.19
C ARG A 183 -20.88 -22.24 27.54
N HIS A 184 -20.12 -22.13 26.46
CA HIS A 184 -19.49 -23.28 25.81
C HIS A 184 -18.47 -23.96 26.74
N ALA A 185 -17.63 -23.18 27.42
CA ALA A 185 -16.67 -23.69 28.40
C ALA A 185 -17.35 -24.30 29.65
N GLU A 186 -18.52 -23.79 30.05
CA GLU A 186 -19.35 -24.41 31.10
C GLU A 186 -19.95 -25.74 30.63
N PHE A 187 -20.47 -25.81 29.39
CA PHE A 187 -21.01 -27.02 28.79
C PHE A 187 -19.94 -28.12 28.59
N GLU A 188 -18.72 -27.75 28.21
CA GLU A 188 -17.60 -28.70 28.06
C GLU A 188 -17.24 -29.43 29.38
N LYS A 189 -17.53 -28.82 30.53
CA LYS A 189 -17.27 -29.43 31.85
C LYS A 189 -18.31 -30.48 32.24
N ASP A 190 -19.55 -30.33 31.79
CA ASP A 190 -20.61 -31.33 31.96
C ASP A 190 -21.52 -31.37 30.74
N PRO A 191 -21.13 -32.14 29.70
CA PRO A 191 -21.87 -32.19 28.44
C PRO A 191 -23.22 -32.91 28.53
N SER A 192 -23.49 -33.59 29.66
CA SER A 192 -24.71 -34.37 29.86
C SER A 192 -25.91 -33.52 30.28
N ASP A 193 -25.67 -32.27 30.70
CA ASP A 193 -26.73 -31.34 31.10
C ASP A 193 -27.42 -30.71 29.87
N GLY A 194 -28.59 -31.27 29.52
CA GLY A 194 -29.45 -30.76 28.46
C GLY A 194 -29.92 -29.30 28.68
N PHE A 195 -29.88 -28.78 29.91
CA PHE A 195 -30.14 -27.37 30.20
C PHE A 195 -28.99 -26.47 29.71
N GLN A 196 -27.73 -26.87 29.89
CA GLN A 196 -26.58 -26.11 29.36
C GLN A 196 -26.59 -26.10 27.83
N ALA A 197 -26.90 -27.23 27.18
CA ALA A 197 -27.01 -27.30 25.72
C ALA A 197 -28.03 -26.31 25.16
N ARG A 198 -29.21 -26.19 25.81
CA ARG A 198 -30.26 -25.22 25.44
C ARG A 198 -29.80 -23.76 25.61
N ARG A 199 -29.02 -23.46 26.65
CA ARG A 199 -28.49 -22.11 26.88
C ARG A 199 -27.46 -21.71 25.83
N VAL A 200 -26.56 -22.63 25.46
CA VAL A 200 -25.60 -22.42 24.36
C VAL A 200 -26.34 -22.16 23.05
N ALA A 201 -27.36 -22.97 22.72
CA ALA A 201 -28.17 -22.78 21.52
C ALA A 201 -28.88 -21.41 21.51
N THR A 202 -29.47 -21.00 22.64
CA THR A 202 -30.15 -19.71 22.77
C THR A 202 -29.23 -18.52 22.51
N VAL A 203 -28.02 -18.53 23.08
CA VAL A 203 -27.05 -17.43 22.88
C VAL A 203 -26.54 -17.43 21.43
N ARG A 204 -26.36 -18.61 20.83
CA ARG A 204 -25.97 -18.77 19.43
C ARG A 204 -27.03 -18.21 18.47
N ASP A 205 -28.31 -18.44 18.72
CA ASP A 205 -29.40 -17.92 17.89
C ASP A 205 -29.54 -16.40 18.02
N ARG A 206 -29.39 -15.86 19.24
CA ARG A 206 -29.35 -14.40 19.46
C ARG A 206 -28.19 -13.74 18.73
N LEU A 207 -27.01 -14.37 18.75
CA LEU A 207 -25.84 -13.91 18.01
C LEU A 207 -26.10 -13.93 16.51
N ARG A 208 -26.65 -15.04 15.99
CA ARG A 208 -26.99 -15.20 14.56
C ARG A 208 -27.97 -14.14 14.09
N LYS A 209 -29.01 -13.86 14.88
CA LYS A 209 -30.01 -12.82 14.58
C LYS A 209 -29.35 -11.44 14.52
N ALA A 210 -28.59 -11.06 15.56
CA ALA A 210 -27.88 -9.78 15.61
C ALA A 210 -26.84 -9.61 14.48
N GLU A 211 -26.20 -10.70 14.04
CA GLU A 211 -25.29 -10.68 12.88
C GLU A 211 -26.04 -10.58 11.54
N SER A 212 -27.22 -11.20 11.44
CA SER A 212 -28.04 -11.18 10.23
C SER A 212 -28.68 -9.80 9.97
N GLU A 213 -29.07 -9.09 11.03
CA GLU A 213 -29.53 -7.69 10.99
C GLU A 213 -28.41 -6.72 10.56
N ARG A 214 -27.16 -7.19 10.55
CA ARG A 214 -25.96 -6.40 10.25
C ARG A 214 -25.34 -6.71 8.89
N LYS A 215 -26.01 -7.48 8.03
CA LYS A 215 -25.49 -7.75 6.68
C LYS A 215 -25.15 -6.44 5.98
N ARG A 216 -23.98 -6.40 5.32
CA ARG A 216 -23.60 -5.31 4.40
C ARG A 216 -24.73 -5.15 3.39
N SER A 217 -25.16 -3.92 3.12
CA SER A 217 -26.16 -3.70 2.09
C SER A 217 -25.66 -4.27 0.76
N ARG A 218 -26.57 -4.75 -0.09
CA ARG A 218 -26.21 -5.24 -1.43
C ARG A 218 -25.43 -4.19 -2.21
N ASP A 219 -25.74 -2.90 -2.02
CA ASP A 219 -25.00 -1.79 -2.62
C ASP A 219 -23.55 -1.72 -2.16
N GLN A 220 -23.27 -2.03 -0.90
CA GLN A 220 -21.91 -2.03 -0.38
C GLN A 220 -21.08 -3.15 -1.01
N LEU A 221 -21.69 -4.30 -1.30
CA LEU A 221 -21.05 -5.41 -2.02
C LEU A 221 -20.90 -5.09 -3.52
N ALA A 222 -21.93 -4.55 -4.16
CA ALA A 222 -21.93 -4.16 -5.57
C ALA A 222 -20.93 -3.02 -5.86
N ARG A 223 -20.69 -2.10 -4.91
CA ARG A 223 -19.68 -1.04 -5.05
C ARG A 223 -18.25 -1.54 -4.88
N ILE A 224 -18.01 -2.57 -4.07
CA ILE A 224 -16.70 -3.26 -4.02
C ILE A 224 -16.39 -3.87 -5.39
N GLU A 225 -17.41 -4.44 -6.04
CA GLU A 225 -17.34 -5.01 -7.38
C GLU A 225 -17.15 -3.93 -8.47
N GLN A 226 -17.98 -2.88 -8.51
CA GLN A 226 -17.82 -1.75 -9.44
C GLN A 226 -16.47 -1.01 -9.30
N ARG A 227 -15.93 -0.90 -8.09
CA ARG A 227 -14.59 -0.31 -7.87
C ARG A 227 -13.48 -1.17 -8.50
N SER A 228 -13.69 -2.46 -8.70
CA SER A 228 -12.74 -3.32 -9.39
C SER A 228 -12.71 -3.08 -10.91
N GLU A 229 -13.78 -2.48 -11.46
CA GLU A 229 -13.96 -2.25 -12.90
C GLU A 229 -13.61 -0.82 -13.37
N ARG A 230 -13.74 0.19 -12.49
CA ARG A 230 -13.39 1.59 -12.84
C ARG A 230 -11.87 1.76 -12.87
N GLN A 231 -11.31 2.34 -13.94
CA GLN A 231 -9.90 2.75 -14.16
C GLN A 231 -9.38 3.80 -13.12
N THR A 232 -9.59 3.51 -11.85
CA THR A 232 -9.25 4.32 -10.69
C THR A 232 -8.01 3.72 -10.02
N LYS A 233 -7.46 4.37 -8.99
CA LYS A 233 -6.39 3.80 -8.14
C LYS A 233 -6.69 2.37 -7.64
N SER A 234 -7.97 1.97 -7.61
CA SER A 234 -8.47 0.61 -7.30
C SER A 234 -8.15 -0.42 -8.39
N PHE A 235 -8.40 -0.10 -9.67
CA PHE A 235 -8.03 -0.96 -10.81
C PHE A 235 -6.51 -1.22 -10.83
N PHE A 236 -5.72 -0.15 -10.68
CA PHE A 236 -4.27 -0.24 -10.62
C PHE A 236 -3.75 -0.95 -9.35
N ARG A 237 -4.57 -1.13 -8.31
CA ARG A 237 -4.18 -1.83 -7.07
C ARG A 237 -3.80 -3.30 -7.30
N HIS A 238 -4.38 -3.95 -8.31
CA HIS A 238 -4.02 -5.32 -8.71
C HIS A 238 -2.62 -5.40 -9.38
N TYR A 239 -2.16 -4.27 -9.91
CA TYR A 239 -0.86 -4.12 -10.57
C TYR A 239 0.19 -3.50 -9.63
N LYS A 240 -0.22 -2.82 -8.56
CA LYS A 240 0.67 -2.39 -7.47
C LYS A 240 1.16 -3.60 -6.66
N SER A 241 2.42 -3.57 -6.26
CA SER A 241 2.96 -4.63 -5.39
C SER A 241 2.18 -4.62 -4.07
N LYS A 242 1.71 -5.80 -3.62
CA LYS A 242 0.85 -5.93 -2.42
C LYS A 242 1.54 -5.49 -1.12
N HIS A 243 2.83 -5.18 -1.18
CA HIS A 243 3.65 -4.89 -0.01
C HIS A 243 4.50 -3.62 -0.17
N SER A 244 4.29 -2.79 -1.21
CA SER A 244 5.05 -1.55 -1.35
C SER A 244 4.74 -0.61 -0.18
N ASN A 245 5.76 -0.19 0.55
CA ASN A 245 5.61 0.82 1.59
C ASN A 245 5.20 2.16 0.95
N THR A 246 4.05 2.70 1.35
CA THR A 246 3.51 3.97 0.83
C THR A 246 3.92 5.18 1.65
N ASP A 247 4.52 4.96 2.82
CA ASP A 247 4.85 6.04 3.73
C ASP A 247 6.09 6.78 3.23
N ILE A 248 6.08 8.11 3.38
CA ILE A 248 7.19 9.02 3.04
C ILE A 248 7.80 9.48 4.36
N PRO A 249 8.87 8.81 4.86
CA PRO A 249 9.51 9.14 6.15
C PRO A 249 10.17 10.51 6.15
N THR A 250 10.83 10.84 5.04
CA THR A 250 11.62 12.04 4.84
C THR A 250 11.26 12.62 3.48
N LEU A 251 11.21 13.94 3.39
CA LEU A 251 11.01 14.64 2.13
C LEU A 251 12.35 15.22 1.70
N SER A 252 13.04 14.52 0.79
CA SER A 252 14.31 15.02 0.27
C SER A 252 14.10 16.28 -0.55
N LYS A 253 15.00 17.25 -0.40
CA LYS A 253 14.96 18.46 -1.23
C LYS A 253 15.49 18.15 -2.62
N THR A 254 14.87 18.75 -3.63
CA THR A 254 15.24 18.59 -5.04
C THR A 254 15.70 19.95 -5.53
N PRO A 255 17.01 20.17 -5.73
CA PRO A 255 17.55 21.46 -6.12
C PRO A 255 16.96 21.99 -7.43
N ASP A 256 16.70 21.08 -8.38
CA ASP A 256 16.17 21.40 -9.69
C ASP A 256 15.07 20.42 -10.09
N TRP A 257 13.83 20.85 -9.93
CA TRP A 257 12.65 20.11 -10.36
C TRP A 257 12.45 20.10 -11.88
N GLU A 258 13.03 21.05 -12.62
CA GLU A 258 12.78 21.21 -14.05
C GLU A 258 13.66 20.29 -14.90
N GLN A 259 14.96 20.24 -14.62
CA GLN A 259 15.92 19.48 -15.45
C GLN A 259 16.37 18.18 -14.79
N HIS A 260 16.46 18.15 -13.46
CA HIS A 260 17.03 17.02 -12.71
C HIS A 260 16.18 16.60 -11.49
N PRO A 261 14.90 16.25 -11.69
CA PRO A 261 13.98 15.90 -10.59
C PRO A 261 14.39 14.64 -9.82
N ASP A 262 15.35 13.88 -10.34
CA ASP A 262 15.87 12.65 -9.72
C ASP A 262 17.01 12.92 -8.72
N VAL A 263 17.64 14.10 -8.78
CA VAL A 263 18.73 14.48 -7.88
C VAL A 263 18.15 14.97 -6.55
N LYS A 264 18.66 14.43 -5.44
CA LYS A 264 18.18 14.72 -4.08
C LYS A 264 19.33 15.23 -3.23
N GLU A 265 19.14 16.38 -2.60
CA GLU A 265 20.17 17.03 -1.77
C GLU A 265 19.59 17.47 -0.43
N GLY A 266 19.90 16.71 0.62
CA GLY A 266 19.40 16.98 1.96
C GLY A 266 17.90 16.70 2.11
N GLU A 267 17.39 17.04 3.30
CA GLU A 267 16.03 16.72 3.72
C GLU A 267 15.33 17.99 4.19
N ALA A 268 14.03 18.08 3.92
CA ALA A 268 13.15 19.07 4.54
C ALA A 268 12.91 18.65 5.99
N THR A 269 13.38 19.48 6.92
CA THR A 269 13.42 19.16 8.36
C THR A 269 12.35 19.88 9.16
N ASP A 270 11.80 20.98 8.62
CA ASP A 270 10.73 21.74 9.24
C ASP A 270 9.48 21.86 8.36
N THR A 271 8.39 22.33 8.95
CA THR A 271 7.08 22.40 8.28
C THR A 271 7.07 23.33 7.06
N ASN A 272 7.86 24.41 7.07
CA ASN A 272 7.91 25.37 5.97
C ASN A 272 8.71 24.80 4.81
N GLU A 273 9.83 24.13 5.10
CA GLU A 273 10.62 23.40 4.10
C GLU A 273 9.81 22.27 3.47
N VAL A 274 9.04 21.53 4.30
CA VAL A 274 8.15 20.47 3.80
C VAL A 274 7.08 21.05 2.89
N LEU A 275 6.46 22.16 3.27
CA LEU A 275 5.45 22.84 2.45
C LEU A 275 6.05 23.35 1.13
N ALA A 276 7.22 23.96 1.17
CA ALA A 276 7.90 24.47 -0.01
C ALA A 276 8.24 23.35 -0.99
N GLU A 277 8.85 22.28 -0.51
CA GLU A 277 9.25 21.14 -1.35
C GLU A 277 8.02 20.39 -1.90
N ALA A 278 6.96 20.22 -1.10
CA ALA A 278 5.70 19.65 -1.57
C ALA A 278 5.04 20.52 -2.65
N THR A 279 5.10 21.85 -2.50
CA THR A 279 4.57 22.80 -3.48
C THR A 279 5.34 22.72 -4.80
N SER A 280 6.67 22.66 -4.75
CA SER A 280 7.54 22.49 -5.91
C SER A 280 7.26 21.16 -6.62
N TYR A 281 7.16 20.06 -5.87
CA TYR A 281 6.78 18.75 -6.39
C TYR A 281 5.43 18.79 -7.13
N HIS A 282 4.40 19.36 -6.50
CA HIS A 282 3.07 19.43 -7.10
C HIS A 282 3.01 20.36 -8.32
N SER A 283 3.79 21.44 -8.31
CA SER A 283 3.93 22.34 -9.46
C SER A 283 4.55 21.61 -10.65
N HIS A 284 5.66 20.92 -10.43
CA HIS A 284 6.27 20.06 -11.46
C HIS A 284 5.35 18.92 -11.90
N LEU A 285 4.58 18.34 -10.96
CA LEU A 285 3.65 17.25 -11.28
C LEU A 285 2.59 17.68 -12.31
N SER A 286 2.08 18.90 -12.15
CA SER A 286 1.00 19.51 -12.92
C SER A 286 1.44 20.05 -14.27
N GLN A 287 2.75 20.15 -14.53
CA GLN A 287 3.26 20.60 -15.83
C GLN A 287 2.99 19.58 -16.94
N PRO A 288 2.78 20.01 -18.20
CA PRO A 288 2.69 19.12 -19.35
C PRO A 288 3.99 18.33 -19.50
N LYS A 289 3.91 17.01 -19.42
CA LYS A 289 5.07 16.13 -19.58
C LYS A 289 5.05 15.45 -20.94
N PRO A 290 6.15 15.47 -21.70
CA PRO A 290 6.26 14.68 -22.90
C PRO A 290 6.18 13.19 -22.54
N SER A 291 5.42 12.43 -23.31
CA SER A 291 5.43 10.97 -23.20
C SER A 291 6.79 10.45 -23.64
N ASP A 292 7.49 9.73 -22.76
CA ASP A 292 8.69 8.99 -23.12
C ASP A 292 8.30 7.75 -23.96
N PRO A 293 8.64 7.69 -25.26
CA PRO A 293 8.24 6.59 -26.14
C PRO A 293 8.79 5.22 -25.70
N GLU A 294 9.99 5.20 -25.10
CA GLU A 294 10.63 3.97 -24.60
C GLU A 294 9.85 3.44 -23.40
N GLN A 295 9.52 4.31 -22.43
CA GLN A 295 8.74 3.92 -21.24
C GLN A 295 7.30 3.55 -21.58
N ALA A 296 6.70 4.23 -22.56
CA ALA A 296 5.37 3.87 -23.07
C ALA A 296 5.34 2.44 -23.61
N LYS A 297 6.38 2.04 -24.36
CA LYS A 297 6.54 0.67 -24.86
C LYS A 297 6.69 -0.34 -23.74
N VAL A 298 7.49 -0.05 -22.72
CA VAL A 298 7.64 -0.91 -21.53
C VAL A 298 6.30 -1.13 -20.82
N CYS A 299 5.53 -0.05 -20.61
CA CYS A 299 4.21 -0.14 -20.01
C CYS A 299 3.22 -0.96 -20.85
N LEU A 300 3.20 -0.75 -22.17
CA LEU A 300 2.36 -1.52 -23.10
C LEU A 300 2.71 -3.01 -23.08
N ASP A 301 4.00 -3.34 -23.06
CA ASP A 301 4.46 -4.73 -22.99
C ASP A 301 4.09 -5.39 -21.65
N ALA A 302 4.13 -4.65 -20.54
CA ALA A 302 3.68 -5.12 -19.24
C ALA A 302 2.16 -5.39 -19.20
N LEU A 303 1.35 -4.50 -19.81
CA LEU A 303 -0.09 -4.69 -19.93
C LEU A 303 -0.43 -5.90 -20.82
N ARG A 304 0.32 -6.11 -21.90
CA ARG A 304 0.17 -7.28 -22.79
C ARG A 304 0.50 -8.61 -22.12
N LYS A 305 1.37 -8.62 -21.11
CA LYS A 305 1.67 -9.83 -20.31
C LYS A 305 0.56 -10.22 -19.34
N ARG A 306 -0.35 -9.29 -19.01
CA ARG A 306 -1.48 -9.50 -18.09
C ARG A 306 -2.79 -9.07 -18.75
N THR A 307 -3.20 -9.82 -19.77
CA THR A 307 -4.51 -9.65 -20.38
C THR A 307 -5.61 -10.27 -19.52
N ILE A 308 -6.81 -9.71 -19.58
CA ILE A 308 -8.03 -10.39 -19.10
C ILE A 308 -8.15 -11.79 -19.74
N SER A 309 -8.75 -12.72 -19.00
CA SER A 309 -8.92 -14.10 -19.46
C SER A 309 -9.78 -14.14 -20.74
N LYS A 310 -9.57 -15.18 -21.57
CA LYS A 310 -10.36 -15.38 -22.80
C LYS A 310 -11.87 -15.32 -22.53
N ARG A 311 -12.32 -15.96 -21.46
CA ARG A 311 -13.73 -15.94 -21.00
C ARG A 311 -14.25 -14.53 -20.67
N GLN A 312 -13.46 -13.71 -19.98
CA GLN A 312 -13.84 -12.32 -19.67
C GLN A 312 -13.89 -11.46 -20.93
N ARG A 313 -12.95 -11.69 -21.87
CA ARG A 313 -12.93 -10.99 -23.15
C ARG A 313 -14.16 -11.31 -23.99
N GLU A 314 -14.50 -12.60 -24.10
CA GLU A 314 -15.70 -13.06 -24.81
C GLU A 314 -17.00 -12.56 -24.16
N SER A 315 -17.02 -12.41 -22.84
CA SER A 315 -18.15 -11.82 -22.11
C SER A 315 -18.29 -10.31 -22.35
N LEU A 316 -17.18 -9.57 -22.49
CA LEU A 316 -17.19 -8.12 -22.72
C LEU A 316 -17.52 -7.75 -24.18
N GLU A 317 -17.08 -8.56 -25.13
CA GLU A 317 -17.37 -8.41 -26.58
C GLU A 317 -18.68 -9.12 -26.99
N GLY A 318 -19.30 -9.84 -26.05
CA GLY A 318 -20.56 -10.54 -26.26
C GLY A 318 -21.73 -9.59 -26.43
N LYS A 319 -22.78 -10.04 -27.12
CA LYS A 319 -24.05 -9.30 -27.13
C LYS A 319 -24.60 -9.26 -25.71
N ILE A 320 -24.94 -8.06 -25.25
CA ILE A 320 -25.63 -7.87 -23.96
C ILE A 320 -26.86 -8.79 -23.94
N THR A 321 -26.88 -9.71 -23.00
CA THR A 321 -27.94 -10.69 -22.86
C THR A 321 -29.12 -10.13 -22.07
N LEU A 322 -30.31 -10.68 -22.29
CA LEU A 322 -31.49 -10.29 -21.53
C LEU A 322 -31.30 -10.54 -20.03
N ASP A 323 -30.58 -11.59 -19.65
CA ASP A 323 -30.28 -11.90 -18.25
C ASP A 323 -29.36 -10.86 -17.60
N GLU A 324 -28.36 -10.35 -18.33
CA GLU A 324 -27.51 -9.23 -17.88
C GLU A 324 -28.31 -7.93 -17.73
N VAL A 325 -29.23 -7.64 -18.66
CA VAL A 325 -30.15 -6.50 -18.57
C VAL A 325 -31.11 -6.67 -17.39
N ILE A 326 -31.67 -7.85 -17.18
CA ILE A 326 -32.55 -8.14 -16.04
C ILE A 326 -31.79 -8.04 -14.73
N ALA A 327 -30.55 -8.53 -14.66
CA ALA A 327 -29.69 -8.39 -13.49
C ALA A 327 -29.35 -6.92 -13.20
N ALA A 328 -29.06 -6.13 -14.23
CA ALA A 328 -28.83 -4.68 -14.12
C ALA A 328 -30.11 -3.92 -13.71
N ILE A 329 -31.27 -4.26 -14.26
CA ILE A 329 -32.55 -3.65 -13.86
C ILE A 329 -32.89 -4.03 -12.42
N ARG A 330 -32.68 -5.28 -12.02
CA ARG A 330 -32.88 -5.74 -10.64
C ARG A 330 -31.90 -5.10 -9.67
N SER A 331 -30.67 -4.78 -10.09
CA SER A 331 -29.72 -4.02 -9.26
C SER A 331 -30.10 -2.55 -9.13
N MET A 332 -30.77 -1.96 -10.14
CA MET A 332 -31.32 -0.59 -10.07
C MET A 332 -32.64 -0.48 -9.30
N LYS A 333 -33.45 -1.55 -9.24
CA LYS A 333 -34.78 -1.52 -8.60
C LYS A 333 -34.74 -1.46 -7.08
N ASP A 334 -33.61 -1.84 -6.47
CA ASP A 334 -33.41 -1.76 -5.02
C ASP A 334 -33.06 -0.33 -4.53
N ASP A 335 -32.85 0.63 -5.45
CA ASP A 335 -32.55 2.05 -5.16
C ASP A 335 -33.81 2.97 -5.17
N LYS A 336 -35.03 2.42 -5.14
CA LYS A 336 -36.27 3.20 -5.00
C LYS A 336 -37.19 2.65 -3.91
N ALA A 337 -36.80 2.85 -2.66
CA ALA A 337 -37.68 3.10 -1.51
C ALA A 337 -36.85 3.33 -0.22
N ALA A 338 -36.33 4.54 -0.04
CA ALA A 338 -36.14 5.24 1.25
C ALA A 338 -35.50 6.60 1.00
#